data_AF-G9PBJ4-F1
#
_entry.id   AF-G9PBJ4-F1
#
_cell.length_a   1.000
_cell.length_b   1.000
_cell.length_c   1.000
_cell.angle_alpha   90.00
_cell.angle_beta   90.00
_cell.angle_gamma   90.00
#
_symmetry.space_group_name_H-M   'P 1'
#
loop_
_entity.id
_entity.type
_entity.pdbx_description
1 polymer ?
#
loop_
_entity_poly.entity_id
_entity_poly.type
_entity_poly.pdbx_seq_one_letter_code
_entity_poly.pdbx_strand_id
1 'polypeptide(L)'
;MESLYNLTFQTIEEARAAVDAVALPLGCSLVKNRTRPNLLELRCCKGRKFRSQHNPNLPPSKRRETSSQMTGCPYRLVIYRHSFISLWRIRRSRNDTANEHNHEVLPPTALSRFRNIVIEQRKPQIMSLYKLGLKPIQILKHLQEIDNDPGIQALTRHDIYNMVRKHNQQQQQQEQQQQQQQQEQSEQQNEQQEEQTAA
;
A
#
# COMPACT_ATOMS: atom_id res chain seq x y z
N MET A 1 -1.38 18.84 6.79
CA MET A 1 -2.17 17.87 7.58
C MET A 1 -3.40 18.50 8.23
N GLU A 2 -3.35 19.75 8.69
CA GLU A 2 -4.45 20.40 9.40
C GLU A 2 -5.72 20.57 8.57
N SER A 3 -5.58 20.77 7.26
CA SER A 3 -6.70 20.81 6.31
C SER A 3 -7.61 19.57 6.34
N LEU A 4 -7.09 18.42 6.80
CA LEU A 4 -7.84 17.17 6.85
C LEU A 4 -8.75 17.04 8.08
N TYR A 5 -8.53 17.81 9.15
CA TYR A 5 -9.22 17.61 10.43
C TYR A 5 -10.69 18.01 10.41
N ASN A 6 -11.06 18.90 9.50
CA ASN A 6 -12.44 19.36 9.35
C ASN A 6 -13.23 18.54 8.31
N LEU A 7 -12.57 17.61 7.61
CA LEU A 7 -13.20 16.79 6.58
C LEU A 7 -13.85 15.53 7.18
N THR A 8 -14.89 15.08 6.51
CA THR A 8 -15.60 13.82 6.81
C THR A 8 -15.60 12.92 5.59
N PHE A 9 -15.50 11.62 5.81
CA PHE A 9 -15.42 10.61 4.75
C PHE A 9 -16.43 9.49 4.99
N GLN A 10 -16.93 8.89 3.91
CA GLN A 10 -17.90 7.79 4.00
C GLN A 10 -17.20 6.48 4.38
N THR A 11 -16.00 6.27 3.84
CA THR A 11 -15.22 5.04 4.06
C THR A 11 -13.87 5.35 4.68
N ILE A 12 -13.27 4.33 5.30
CA ILE A 12 -11.93 4.44 5.88
C ILE A 12 -10.87 4.53 4.78
N GLU A 13 -11.13 3.92 3.62
CA GLU A 13 -10.30 3.96 2.43
C GLU A 13 -10.23 5.37 1.85
N GLU A 14 -11.36 6.07 1.77
CA GLU A 14 -11.45 7.45 1.30
C GLU A 14 -10.68 8.40 2.24
N ALA A 15 -10.92 8.29 3.56
CA ALA A 15 -10.16 9.03 4.56
C ALA A 15 -8.64 8.77 4.44
N ARG A 16 -8.27 7.52 4.17
CA ARG A 16 -6.87 7.14 4.00
C ARG A 16 -6.27 7.70 2.71
N ALA A 17 -7.03 7.72 1.62
CA ALA A 17 -6.60 8.31 0.36
C ALA A 17 -6.38 9.83 0.52
N ALA A 18 -7.27 10.53 1.23
CA ALA A 18 -7.09 11.95 1.55
C ALA A 18 -5.84 12.22 2.40
N VAL A 19 -5.56 11.35 3.37
CA VAL A 19 -4.29 11.38 4.13
C VAL A 19 -3.09 11.20 3.22
N ASP A 20 -3.08 10.17 2.38
CA ASP A 20 -1.96 9.89 1.48
C ASP A 20 -1.75 11.06 0.48
N ALA A 21 -2.82 11.68 -0.03
CA ALA A 21 -2.77 12.82 -0.95
C ALA A 21 -2.10 14.07 -0.36
N VAL A 22 -2.28 14.32 0.93
CA VAL A 22 -1.64 15.46 1.63
C VAL A 22 -0.25 15.08 2.15
N ALA A 23 -0.08 13.88 2.69
CA ALA A 23 1.14 13.50 3.39
C ALA A 23 2.29 13.14 2.45
N LEU A 24 2.01 12.47 1.31
CA LEU A 24 3.07 12.00 0.41
C LEU A 24 3.85 13.12 -0.29
N PRO A 25 3.22 14.19 -0.81
CA PRO A 25 3.97 15.32 -1.37
C PRO A 25 4.84 16.03 -0.33
N LEU A 26 4.41 16.01 0.94
CA LEU A 26 5.17 16.50 2.08
C LEU A 26 6.25 15.51 2.56
N GLY A 27 6.52 14.44 1.81
CA GLY A 27 7.54 13.45 2.15
C GLY A 27 7.22 12.55 3.35
N CYS A 28 5.95 12.52 3.76
CA CYS A 28 5.46 11.72 4.87
C CYS A 28 4.65 10.52 4.36
N SER A 29 5.21 9.32 4.46
CA SER A 29 4.45 8.08 4.25
C SER A 29 3.94 7.53 5.59
N LEU A 30 2.62 7.47 5.75
CA LEU A 30 1.98 6.84 6.90
C LEU A 30 1.62 5.38 6.60
N VAL A 31 1.68 4.52 7.61
CA VAL A 31 1.42 3.08 7.51
C VAL A 31 0.48 2.64 8.62
N LYS A 32 -0.31 1.58 8.38
CA LYS A 32 -1.23 1.05 9.39
C LYS A 32 -0.43 0.61 10.63
N ASN A 33 -0.81 1.13 11.79
CA ASN A 33 -0.24 0.75 13.08
C ASN A 33 -1.16 -0.22 13.82
N ARG A 34 -2.41 0.21 14.02
CA ARG A 34 -3.42 -0.53 14.78
C ARG A 34 -4.77 -0.32 14.12
N THR A 35 -5.51 -1.41 13.94
CA THR A 35 -6.87 -1.39 13.39
C THR A 35 -7.84 -1.86 14.47
N ARG A 36 -8.95 -1.14 14.62
CA ARG A 36 -10.11 -1.46 15.44
C ARG A 36 -11.37 -1.15 14.60
N PRO A 37 -12.55 -1.70 14.95
CA PRO A 37 -13.76 -1.51 14.13
C PRO A 37 -14.09 -0.04 13.80
N ASN A 38 -13.90 0.87 14.76
CA ASN A 38 -14.19 2.30 14.61
C ASN A 38 -12.94 3.18 14.62
N LEU A 39 -11.73 2.60 14.47
CA LEU A 39 -10.48 3.34 14.58
C LEU A 39 -9.33 2.70 13.81
N LEU A 40 -8.64 3.49 13.01
CA LEU A 40 -7.37 3.14 12.37
C LEU A 40 -6.29 4.14 12.81
N GLU A 41 -5.34 3.63 13.58
CA GLU A 41 -4.14 4.38 13.93
C GLU A 41 -3.08 4.16 12.84
N LEU A 42 -2.55 5.27 12.34
CA LEU A 42 -1.45 5.34 11.39
C LEU A 42 -0.18 5.77 12.11
N ARG A 43 0.96 5.24 11.68
CA ARG A 43 2.31 5.63 12.13
C ARG A 43 3.16 6.05 10.95
N CYS A 44 4.21 6.84 11.19
CA CYS A 44 5.24 7.07 10.18
C CYS A 44 5.89 5.74 9.69
N CYS A 45 6.28 5.69 8.41
CA CYS A 45 7.05 4.58 7.84
C CYS A 45 8.37 4.29 8.58
N LYS A 46 9.01 5.33 9.13
CA LYS A 46 10.20 5.23 9.99
C LYS A 46 9.88 4.98 11.47
N GLY A 47 8.61 4.74 11.83
CA GLY A 47 8.14 4.65 13.22
C GLY A 47 8.54 3.40 13.99
N ARG A 48 9.10 2.38 13.33
CA ARG A 48 9.61 1.18 14.01
C ARG A 48 11.03 1.40 14.51
N LYS A 49 11.43 0.68 15.55
CA LYS A 49 12.84 0.64 15.98
C LYS A 49 13.62 -0.25 15.04
N PHE A 50 14.74 0.26 14.50
CA PHE A 50 15.67 -0.58 13.76
C PHE A 50 16.24 -1.66 14.67
N ARG A 51 16.22 -2.91 14.21
CA ARG A 51 16.87 -4.05 14.87
C ARG A 51 18.03 -4.49 13.99
N SER A 52 19.25 -4.26 14.44
CA SER A 52 20.44 -4.76 13.74
C SER A 52 20.47 -6.28 13.86
N GLN A 53 20.54 -6.97 12.72
CA GLN A 53 20.85 -8.41 12.67
C GLN A 53 22.34 -8.65 12.37
N HIS A 54 23.14 -7.59 12.24
CA HIS A 54 24.56 -7.70 11.92
C HIS A 54 25.38 -8.04 13.16
N ASN A 55 26.49 -8.73 12.93
CA ASN A 55 27.49 -9.00 13.96
C ASN A 55 27.93 -7.66 14.58
N PRO A 56 27.77 -7.46 15.90
CA PRO A 56 28.11 -6.21 16.58
C PRO A 56 29.58 -5.81 16.39
N ASN A 57 30.46 -6.78 16.08
CA ASN A 57 31.90 -6.59 15.89
C ASN A 57 32.28 -6.11 14.48
N LEU A 58 31.32 -5.91 13.56
CA LEU A 58 31.61 -5.35 12.25
C LEU A 58 31.96 -3.86 12.36
N PRO A 59 33.09 -3.40 11.79
CA PRO A 59 33.49 -2.00 11.83
C PRO A 59 32.47 -1.12 11.10
N PRO A 60 32.25 0.14 11.52
CA PRO A 60 31.29 1.06 10.91
C PRO A 60 31.46 1.21 9.40
N SER A 61 32.69 1.19 8.88
CA SER A 61 33.00 1.30 7.45
C SER A 61 32.43 0.16 6.59
N LYS A 62 32.13 -1.00 7.19
CA LYS A 62 31.49 -2.14 6.51
C LYS A 62 29.97 -2.16 6.73
N ARG A 63 29.43 -1.21 7.48
CA ARG A 63 27.98 -1.11 7.72
C ARG A 63 27.36 -0.30 6.60
N ARG A 64 26.27 -0.83 6.03
CA ARG A 64 25.51 -0.10 5.01
C ARG A 64 24.67 0.98 5.68
N GLU A 65 25.03 2.24 5.45
CA GLU A 65 24.18 3.37 5.82
C GLU A 65 23.05 3.50 4.79
N THR A 66 21.81 3.33 5.23
CA THR A 66 20.65 3.45 4.34
C THR A 66 19.74 4.54 4.84
N SER A 67 19.36 5.46 3.95
CA SER A 67 18.33 6.48 4.23
C SER A 67 16.96 5.87 4.53
N SER A 68 16.75 4.58 4.21
CA SER A 68 15.55 3.81 4.55
C SER A 68 15.50 3.29 5.99
N GLN A 69 16.56 3.49 6.78
CA GLN A 69 16.61 2.97 8.15
C GLN A 69 15.49 3.56 9.02
N MET A 70 14.90 2.70 9.85
CA MET A 70 13.80 3.08 10.75
C MET A 70 14.36 3.82 11.98
N THR A 71 13.76 4.95 12.34
CA THR A 71 14.27 5.86 13.39
C THR A 71 13.48 5.77 14.70
N GLY A 72 12.49 4.88 14.78
CA GLY A 72 11.56 4.85 15.91
C GLY A 72 10.65 6.08 15.97
N CYS A 73 10.39 6.73 14.83
CA CYS A 73 9.58 7.95 14.74
C CYS A 73 8.25 7.86 15.53
N PRO A 74 7.99 8.79 16.46
CA PRO A 74 6.80 8.74 17.29
C PRO A 74 5.55 9.23 16.55
N TYR A 75 5.68 9.87 15.37
CA TYR A 75 4.57 10.48 14.65
C TYR A 75 3.41 9.50 14.36
N ARG A 76 2.21 9.88 14.78
CA ARG A 76 0.97 9.12 14.58
C ARG A 76 -0.19 10.02 14.18
N LEU A 77 -1.09 9.42 13.41
CA LEU A 77 -2.36 10.02 13.00
C LEU A 77 -3.49 9.02 13.24
N VAL A 78 -4.67 9.50 13.62
CA VAL A 78 -5.81 8.63 13.90
C VAL A 78 -6.95 8.95 12.95
N ILE A 79 -7.42 7.93 12.24
CA ILE A 79 -8.69 7.93 11.52
C ILE A 79 -9.70 7.24 12.43
N TYR A 80 -10.84 7.86 12.71
CA TYR A 80 -11.85 7.30 13.61
C TYR A 80 -13.25 7.53 13.07
N ARG A 81 -14.17 6.60 13.40
CA ARG A 81 -15.58 6.73 13.07
C ARG A 81 -16.26 7.56 14.14
N HIS A 82 -16.87 8.67 13.74
CA HIS A 82 -17.62 9.55 14.64
C HIS A 82 -18.97 8.91 14.94
N SER A 83 -19.27 8.65 16.22
CA SER A 83 -20.44 7.90 16.65
C SER A 83 -21.76 8.52 16.20
N PHE A 84 -21.90 9.85 16.28
CA PHE A 84 -23.16 10.54 15.97
C PHE A 84 -23.52 10.56 14.49
N ILE A 85 -22.57 10.89 13.62
CA ILE A 85 -22.80 11.05 12.16
C ILE A 85 -22.45 9.79 11.37
N SER A 86 -21.89 8.76 12.02
CA SER A 86 -21.40 7.52 11.40
C SER A 86 -20.31 7.69 10.32
N LEU A 87 -19.80 8.91 10.12
CA LEU A 87 -18.73 9.25 9.17
C LEU A 87 -17.33 9.13 9.80
N TRP A 88 -16.33 8.93 8.94
CA TRP A 88 -14.93 8.90 9.32
C TRP A 88 -14.34 10.31 9.39
N ARG A 89 -13.52 10.56 10.41
CA ARG A 89 -12.77 11.81 10.61
C ARG A 89 -11.32 11.52 10.93
N ILE A 90 -10.48 12.52 10.73
CA ILE A 90 -9.04 12.48 10.98
C ILE A 90 -8.72 13.38 12.16
N ARG A 91 -7.87 12.92 13.06
CA ARG A 91 -7.34 13.74 14.16
C ARG A 91 -5.89 13.40 14.49
N ARG A 92 -5.26 14.33 15.21
CA ARG A 92 -3.96 14.11 15.85
C ARG A 92 -4.02 13.00 16.88
N SER A 93 -2.85 12.41 17.14
CA SER A 93 -2.70 11.55 18.31
C SER A 93 -2.94 12.37 19.58
N ARG A 94 -3.45 11.72 20.63
CA ARG A 94 -3.62 12.39 21.94
C ARG A 94 -2.30 12.61 22.67
N ASN A 95 -1.24 11.93 22.23
CA ASN A 95 0.08 12.07 22.81
C ASN A 95 0.82 13.17 22.04
N ASP A 96 1.26 14.23 22.73
CA ASP A 96 1.91 15.39 22.12
C ASP A 96 3.20 15.00 21.38
N THR A 97 3.99 14.10 21.96
CA THR A 97 5.22 13.56 21.32
C THR A 97 4.94 12.83 20.01
N ALA A 98 3.70 12.38 19.78
CA ALA A 98 3.30 11.69 18.56
C ALA A 98 2.81 12.63 17.46
N ASN A 99 2.94 13.95 17.64
CA ASN A 99 2.56 14.94 16.64
C ASN A 99 3.76 15.46 15.83
N GLU A 100 4.99 15.08 16.19
CA GLU A 100 6.22 15.53 15.55
C GLU A 100 7.05 14.37 14.97
N HIS A 101 7.76 14.66 13.89
CA HIS A 101 8.72 13.74 13.29
C HIS A 101 10.10 13.93 13.93
N ASN A 102 10.83 12.84 14.14
CA ASN A 102 12.19 12.85 14.69
C ASN A 102 13.27 12.63 13.61
N HIS A 103 12.90 12.79 12.35
CA HIS A 103 13.76 12.55 11.20
C HIS A 103 13.44 13.55 10.11
N GLU A 104 14.40 13.79 9.24
CA GLU A 104 14.21 14.62 8.07
C GLU A 104 13.14 14.04 7.13
N VAL A 105 12.47 14.96 6.44
CA VAL A 105 11.48 14.63 5.43
C VAL A 105 12.17 13.93 4.26
N LEU A 106 11.58 12.82 3.79
CA LEU A 106 12.10 12.10 2.63
C LEU A 106 11.55 12.70 1.34
N PRO A 107 12.29 12.71 0.23
CA PRO A 107 11.71 13.07 -1.05
C PRO A 107 10.58 12.08 -1.40
N PRO A 108 9.46 12.55 -1.99
CA PRO A 108 8.32 11.69 -2.32
C PRO A 108 8.71 10.46 -3.15
N THR A 109 9.68 10.63 -4.05
CA THR A 109 10.23 9.59 -4.93
C THR A 109 10.93 8.45 -4.19
N ALA A 110 11.46 8.70 -2.98
CA ALA A 110 12.05 7.68 -2.13
C ALA A 110 11.00 6.82 -1.41
N LEU A 111 9.75 7.29 -1.33
CA LEU A 111 8.67 6.60 -0.63
C LEU A 111 8.06 5.52 -1.52
N SER A 112 8.15 4.25 -1.08
CA SER A 112 7.53 3.13 -1.81
C SER A 112 6.01 3.29 -1.97
N ARG A 113 5.34 3.92 -0.99
CA ARG A 113 3.89 4.20 -1.06
C ARG A 113 3.56 5.15 -2.21
N PHE A 114 4.38 6.17 -2.44
CA PHE A 114 4.21 7.11 -3.55
C PHE A 114 4.37 6.40 -4.89
N ARG A 115 5.48 5.67 -5.08
CA ARG A 115 5.71 4.87 -6.30
C ARG A 115 4.57 3.87 -6.56
N ASN A 116 4.07 3.19 -5.53
CA ASN A 116 2.96 2.25 -5.66
C ASN A 116 1.66 2.91 -6.16
N ILE A 117 1.37 4.15 -5.74
CA ILE A 117 0.18 4.88 -6.22
C ILE A 117 0.35 5.22 -7.70
N VAL A 118 1.51 5.75 -8.08
CA VAL A 118 1.84 6.08 -9.48
C VAL A 118 1.72 4.84 -10.38
N ILE A 119 2.24 3.70 -9.94
CA ILE A 119 2.14 2.43 -10.67
C ILE A 119 0.69 1.98 -10.83
N GLU A 120 -0.12 2.02 -9.76
CA GLU A 120 -1.50 1.53 -9.81
C GLU A 120 -2.34 2.40 -10.77
N GLN A 121 -2.09 3.71 -10.82
CA GLN A 121 -2.73 4.61 -11.79
C GLN A 121 -2.38 4.28 -13.25
N ARG A 122 -1.19 3.75 -13.51
CA ARG A 122 -0.71 3.37 -14.86
C ARG A 122 -0.86 1.89 -15.17
N LYS A 123 -1.44 1.10 -14.25
CA LYS A 123 -1.60 -0.35 -14.38
C LYS A 123 -2.27 -0.78 -15.70
N PRO A 124 -3.36 -0.15 -16.18
CA PRO A 124 -3.98 -0.56 -17.45
C PRO A 124 -3.00 -0.46 -18.63
N GLN A 125 -2.24 0.64 -18.70
CA GLN A 125 -1.23 0.87 -19.72
C GLN A 125 -0.08 -0.14 -19.62
N ILE A 126 0.45 -0.36 -18.40
CA ILE A 126 1.51 -1.35 -18.17
C ILE A 126 1.05 -2.76 -18.61
N MET A 127 -0.16 -3.16 -18.25
CA MET A 127 -0.69 -4.47 -18.61
C MET A 127 -0.93 -4.61 -20.11
N SER A 128 -1.37 -3.55 -20.79
CA SER A 128 -1.49 -3.53 -22.25
C SER A 128 -0.14 -3.77 -22.92
N LEU A 129 0.90 -3.02 -22.52
CA LEU A 129 2.25 -3.17 -23.05
C LEU A 129 2.86 -4.54 -22.74
N TYR A 130 2.59 -5.07 -21.55
CA TYR A 130 3.04 -6.42 -21.16
C TYR A 130 2.38 -7.51 -22.01
N LYS A 131 1.08 -7.39 -22.31
CA LYS A 131 0.37 -8.32 -23.21
C LYS A 131 0.90 -8.30 -24.64
N LEU A 132 1.50 -7.19 -25.08
CA LEU A 132 2.22 -7.09 -26.36
C LEU A 132 3.61 -7.76 -26.32
N GLY A 133 4.00 -8.38 -25.19
CA GLY A 133 5.27 -9.09 -25.04
C GLY A 133 6.45 -8.21 -24.61
N LEU A 134 6.22 -6.94 -24.26
CA LEU A 134 7.29 -6.04 -23.82
C LEU A 134 7.80 -6.43 -22.43
N LYS A 135 9.12 -6.40 -22.27
CA LYS A 135 9.78 -6.69 -20.98
C LYS A 135 9.62 -5.51 -20.02
N PRO A 136 9.61 -5.74 -18.70
CA PRO A 136 9.45 -4.67 -17.69
C PRO A 136 10.38 -3.46 -17.87
N ILE A 137 11.61 -3.68 -18.31
CA ILE A 137 12.58 -2.60 -18.57
C ILE A 137 12.20 -1.75 -19.79
N GLN A 138 11.63 -2.36 -20.84
CA GLN A 138 11.16 -1.66 -22.04
C GLN A 138 9.89 -0.86 -21.71
N ILE A 139 8.99 -1.45 -20.93
CA ILE A 139 7.78 -0.78 -20.46
C ILE A 139 8.16 0.46 -19.63
N LEU A 140 9.09 0.32 -18.68
CA LEU A 140 9.56 1.46 -17.88
C LEU A 140 10.10 2.58 -18.75
N LYS A 141 11.00 2.25 -19.69
CA LYS A 141 11.61 3.23 -20.59
C LYS A 141 10.53 3.96 -21.41
N HIS A 142 9.58 3.21 -21.96
CA HIS A 142 8.46 3.78 -22.71
C HIS A 142 7.59 4.73 -21.86
N LEU A 143 7.30 4.37 -20.60
CA LEU A 143 6.56 5.25 -19.70
C LEU A 143 7.33 6.53 -19.39
N GLN A 144 8.64 6.43 -19.16
CA GLN A 144 9.51 7.57 -18.87
C GLN A 144 9.73 8.49 -20.08
N GLU A 145 9.61 7.97 -21.31
CA GLU A 145 9.71 8.77 -22.54
C GLU A 145 8.43 9.55 -22.84
N ILE A 146 7.27 8.98 -22.51
CA ILE A 146 5.96 9.60 -22.79
C ILE A 146 5.59 10.62 -21.72
N ASP A 147 5.95 10.36 -20.47
CA ASP A 147 5.49 11.15 -19.32
C ASP A 147 6.68 11.61 -18.46
N ASN A 148 6.84 12.94 -18.39
CA ASN A 148 7.89 13.60 -17.60
C ASN A 148 7.49 13.79 -16.13
N ASP A 149 6.39 13.18 -15.66
CA ASP A 149 6.01 13.19 -14.26
C ASP A 149 7.16 12.68 -13.34
N PRO A 150 7.56 13.43 -12.30
CA PRO A 150 8.64 13.03 -11.39
C PRO A 150 8.43 11.67 -10.71
N GLY A 151 7.17 11.26 -10.51
CA GLY A 151 6.83 9.96 -9.96
C GLY A 151 7.10 8.81 -10.92
N ILE A 152 6.89 9.00 -12.22
CA ILE A 152 7.22 8.02 -13.26
C ILE A 152 8.73 7.91 -13.45
N GLN A 153 9.43 9.05 -13.44
CA GLN A 153 10.89 9.06 -13.49
C GLN A 153 11.53 8.35 -12.29
N ALA A 154 10.87 8.36 -11.14
CA ALA A 154 11.30 7.66 -9.93
C ALA A 154 11.00 6.15 -9.92
N LEU A 155 10.23 5.63 -10.89
CA LEU A 155 9.93 4.21 -10.94
C LEU A 155 11.16 3.40 -11.34
N THR A 156 11.23 2.19 -10.81
CA THR A 156 12.28 1.23 -11.13
C THR A 156 11.74 0.07 -11.97
N ARG A 157 12.63 -0.67 -12.63
CA ARG A 157 12.22 -1.89 -13.35
C ARG A 157 11.53 -2.92 -12.43
N HIS A 158 11.92 -2.93 -11.16
CA HIS A 158 11.37 -3.87 -10.17
C HIS A 158 9.95 -3.49 -9.78
N ASP A 159 9.61 -2.20 -9.81
CA ASP A 159 8.26 -1.70 -9.57
C ASP A 159 7.29 -2.24 -10.62
N ILE A 160 7.66 -2.16 -11.91
CA ILE A 160 6.89 -2.74 -13.02
C ILE A 160 6.79 -4.26 -12.89
N TYR A 161 7.92 -4.93 -12.66
CA TYR A 161 7.95 -6.39 -12.48
C TYR A 161 7.04 -6.85 -11.34
N ASN A 162 7.13 -6.20 -10.17
CA ASN A 162 6.33 -6.54 -9.00
C ASN A 162 4.84 -6.34 -9.25
N MET A 163 4.46 -5.31 -10.00
CA MET A 163 3.08 -5.06 -10.39
C MET A 163 2.54 -6.18 -11.27
N VAL A 164 3.25 -6.52 -12.35
CA VAL A 164 2.86 -7.61 -13.26
C VAL A 164 2.76 -8.93 -12.51
N ARG A 165 3.78 -9.25 -11.71
CA ARG A 165 3.78 -10.47 -10.89
C ARG A 165 2.57 -10.54 -9.95
N LYS A 166 2.26 -9.44 -9.27
CA LYS A 166 1.10 -9.35 -8.37
C LYS A 166 -0.21 -9.54 -9.14
N HIS A 167 -0.34 -8.94 -10.32
CA HIS A 167 -1.54 -9.10 -11.15
C HIS A 167 -1.75 -10.55 -11.57
N ASN A 168 -0.69 -11.22 -12.06
CA ASN A 168 -0.78 -12.63 -12.48
C ASN A 168 -1.13 -13.54 -11.29
N GLN A 169 -0.54 -13.30 -10.12
CA GLN A 169 -0.87 -14.05 -8.90
C GLN A 169 -2.35 -13.88 -8.51
N GLN A 170 -2.89 -12.67 -8.63
CA GLN A 170 -4.30 -12.40 -8.34
C GLN A 170 -5.23 -13.12 -9.32
N GLN A 171 -4.90 -13.13 -10.61
CA GLN A 171 -5.68 -13.85 -11.63
C GLN A 171 -5.69 -15.36 -11.38
N GLN A 172 -4.51 -15.96 -11.13
CA GLN A 172 -4.42 -17.39 -10.81
C GLN A 172 -5.24 -17.77 -9.57
N GLN A 173 -5.22 -16.93 -8.53
CA GLN A 173 -6.04 -17.17 -7.32
C GLN A 173 -7.53 -17.08 -7.62
N GLN A 174 -7.96 -16.14 -8.47
CA GLN A 174 -9.37 -16.01 -8.87
C GLN A 174 -9.83 -17.20 -9.70
N GLU A 175 -9.00 -17.67 -10.65
CA GLU A 175 -9.29 -18.85 -11.46
C GLU A 175 -9.41 -20.11 -10.59
N GLN A 176 -8.51 -20.29 -9.62
CA GLN A 176 -8.58 -21.42 -8.67
C GLN A 176 -9.85 -21.37 -7.81
N GLN A 177 -10.24 -20.19 -7.32
CA GLN A 177 -11.46 -20.03 -6.53
C GLN A 177 -12.72 -20.32 -7.36
N GLN A 178 -12.74 -19.91 -8.64
CA GLN A 178 -13.86 -20.20 -9.54
C GLN A 178 -13.97 -21.69 -9.85
N GLN A 179 -12.84 -22.37 -10.07
CA GLN A 179 -12.82 -23.83 -10.29
C GLN A 179 -13.32 -24.60 -9.07
N GLN A 180 -12.91 -24.20 -7.86
CA GLN A 180 -13.40 -24.80 -6.61
C GLN A 180 -14.91 -24.61 -6.45
N GLN A 181 -15.43 -23.40 -6.68
CA GLN A 181 -16.87 -23.12 -6.59
C GLN A 181 -17.68 -23.93 -7.61
N GLN A 182 -17.16 -24.12 -8.82
CA GLN A 182 -17.81 -24.94 -9.84
C GLN A 182 -17.84 -26.43 -9.46
N GLN A 183 -16.75 -26.94 -8.87
CA GLN A 183 -16.69 -28.32 -8.36
C GLN A 183 -17.69 -28.53 -7.23
N GLU A 184 -17.69 -27.66 -6.22
CA GLU A 184 -18.64 -27.72 -5.09
C GLU A 184 -20.11 -27.66 -5.56
N GLN A 185 -20.42 -26.80 -6.54
CA GLN A 185 -21.77 -26.72 -7.11
C GLN A 185 -22.14 -27.99 -7.88
N SER A 186 -21.21 -28.60 -8.61
CA SER A 186 -21.46 -29.85 -9.33
C SER A 186 -21.66 -31.04 -8.40
N GLU A 187 -20.91 -31.11 -7.29
CA GLU A 187 -21.06 -32.14 -6.25
C GLU A 187 -22.43 -32.02 -5.56
N GLN A 188 -22.84 -30.81 -5.16
CA GLN A 188 -24.16 -30.56 -4.57
C GLN A 188 -25.31 -30.90 -5.52
N GLN A 189 -25.15 -30.66 -6.83
CA GLN A 189 -26.14 -31.03 -7.83
C GLN A 189 -26.25 -32.56 -8.01
N ASN A 190 -25.12 -33.27 -7.97
CA ASN A 190 -25.11 -34.73 -8.04
C ASN A 190 -25.74 -35.36 -6.78
N GLU A 191 -25.40 -34.87 -5.59
CA GLU A 191 -26.01 -35.34 -4.33
C GLU A 191 -27.54 -35.14 -4.31
N GLN A 192 -28.01 -33.99 -4.78
CA GLN A 192 -29.46 -33.71 -4.89
C GLN A 192 -30.16 -34.59 -5.93
N GLN A 193 -29.48 -34.95 -7.03
CA GLN A 193 -30.04 -35.87 -8.03
C GLN A 193 -30.10 -37.30 -7.48
N GLU A 194 -29.06 -37.75 -6.77
CA GLU A 194 -29.04 -39.06 -6.12
C GLU A 194 -30.16 -39.19 -5.08
N GLU A 195 -30.37 -38.19 -4.20
CA GLU A 195 -31.49 -38.17 -3.24
C GLU A 195 -32.87 -38.20 -3.91
N GLN A 196 -33.04 -37.53 -5.05
CA GLN A 196 -34.30 -37.52 -5.80
C GLN A 196 -34.59 -38.84 -6.54
N THR A 197 -33.54 -39.58 -6.94
CA THR A 197 -33.70 -40.90 -7.58
C THR A 197 -33.88 -42.04 -6.57
N ALA A 198 -33.57 -41.82 -5.30
CA ALA A 198 -33.67 -42.81 -4.23
C ALA A 198 -35.03 -42.79 -3.47
N ALA A 199 -35.91 -41.84 -3.77
CA ALA A 199 -37.26 -41.69 -3.21
C ALA A 199 -38.36 -42.15 -4.19
#